data_AF-A0A3D0PWJ5-F1
#
_entry.id   AF-A0A3D0PWJ5-F1
#
_cell.length_a   1.000
_cell.length_b   1.000
_cell.length_c   1.000
_cell.angle_alpha   90.00
_cell.angle_beta   90.00
_cell.angle_gamma   90.00
#
_symmetry.space_group_name_H-M   'P 1'
#
loop_
_entity.id
_entity.type
_entity.pdbx_description
1 polymer ?
#
loop_
_entity_poly.entity_id
_entity_poly.type
_entity_poly.pdbx_seq_one_letter_code
_entity_poly.pdbx_strand_id
1 'polypeptide(L)' 'DYVFLMNFSDTEKTVDLNKDVFRDMLDGTRVEGRLQLLGYGVRVLERKQE' A
#
# COMPACT_ATOMS: atom_id res chain seq x y z
N ASP A 1 5.71 12.23 -1.65
CA ASP A 1 6.55 11.04 -1.40
C ASP A 1 5.92 9.79 -1.98
N TYR A 2 6.74 8.81 -2.36
CA TYR A 2 6.27 7.52 -2.86
C TYR A 2 6.77 6.38 -1.96
N VAL A 3 5.89 5.42 -1.69
CA VAL A 3 6.16 4.23 -0.88
C VAL A 3 5.89 2.99 -1.72
N PHE A 4 6.88 2.10 -1.78
CA PHE A 4 6.76 0.82 -2.46
C PHE A 4 6.53 -0.28 -1.42
N LEU A 5 5.37 -0.92 -1.48
CA LEU A 5 5.06 -2.08 -0.68
C LEU A 5 5.22 -3.32 -1.54
N MET A 6 6.11 -4.22 -1.11
CA MET A 6 6.43 -5.45 -1.81
C MET A 6 6.33 -6.61 -0.83
N ASN A 7 5.49 -7.59 -1.16
CA ASN A 7 5.41 -8.82 -0.40
C ASN A 7 6.36 -9.85 -1.00
N PHE A 8 7.47 -10.15 -0.33
CA PHE A 8 8.43 -11.15 -0.80
C PHE A 8 8.09 -12.59 -0.39
N SER A 9 6.93 -12.83 0.23
CA SER A 9 6.43 -14.18 0.47
C SER A 9 5.32 -14.57 -0.51
N ASP A 10 5.12 -15.87 -0.64
CA ASP A 10 4.00 -16.51 -1.35
C ASP A 10 2.66 -16.42 -0.61
N THR A 11 2.68 -16.02 0.66
CA THR A 11 1.49 -15.85 1.51
C THR A 11 1.03 -14.40 1.57
N GLU A 12 -0.27 -14.19 1.77
CA GLU A 12 -0.86 -12.86 1.98
C GLU A 12 -0.33 -12.18 3.24
N LYS A 13 -0.13 -10.86 3.18
CA LYS A 13 0.26 -10.03 4.32
C LYS A 13 -0.65 -8.82 4.48
N THR A 14 -0.90 -8.44 5.72
CA THR A 14 -1.58 -7.18 6.05
C THR A 14 -0.55 -6.18 6.54
N VAL A 15 -0.58 -4.97 5.98
CA VAL A 15 0.27 -3.83 6.36
C VAL A 15 -0.61 -2.77 7.02
N ASP A 16 -0.16 -2.24 8.17
CA ASP A 16 -0.80 -1.11 8.84
C ASP A 16 -0.19 0.20 8.32
N LEU A 17 -1.03 1.06 7.76
CA LEU A 17 -0.70 2.38 7.21
C LEU A 17 -0.87 3.50 8.26
N ASN A 18 -1.14 3.14 9.52
CA ASN A 18 -1.39 4.06 10.63
C ASN A 18 -2.52 5.05 10.29
N LYS A 19 -2.26 6.35 10.48
CA LYS A 19 -3.21 7.44 10.18
C LYS A 19 -2.93 8.11 8.82
N ASP A 20 -1.99 7.58 8.06
CA ASP A 20 -1.61 8.17 6.78
C ASP A 20 -2.62 7.77 5.70
N VAL A 21 -2.98 8.73 4.85
CA VAL A 21 -3.84 8.53 3.69
C VAL A 21 -2.97 8.52 2.43
N PHE A 22 -3.13 7.48 1.64
CA PHE A 22 -2.39 7.29 0.40
C PHE A 22 -3.31 7.20 -0.80
N ARG A 23 -2.75 7.46 -1.97
CA ARG A 23 -3.33 7.09 -3.26
C ARG A 23 -2.54 5.92 -3.83
N ASP A 24 -3.21 4.83 -4.15
CA ASP A 24 -2.62 3.74 -4.91
C ASP A 24 -2.42 4.21 -6.36
N MET A 25 -1.18 4.14 -6.82
CA MET A 25 -0.81 4.62 -8.15
C MET A 25 -1.13 3.61 -9.25
N LEU A 26 -1.48 2.36 -8.92
CA LEU A 26 -1.83 1.34 -9.90
C LEU A 26 -3.29 1.44 -10.35
N ASP A 27 -4.20 1.78 -9.44
CA ASP A 27 -5.65 1.86 -9.72
C ASP A 27 -6.28 3.21 -9.37
N GLY A 28 -5.52 4.12 -8.75
CA GLY A 28 -5.96 5.46 -8.37
C GLY A 28 -6.80 5.50 -7.09
N THR A 29 -7.00 4.36 -6.41
CA THR A 29 -7.85 4.27 -5.22
C THR A 29 -7.22 4.97 -4.01
N ARG A 30 -8.08 5.46 -3.11
CA ARG A 30 -7.65 5.99 -1.81
C ARG A 30 -7.48 4.82 -0.84
N VAL A 31 -6.33 4.75 -0.16
CA VAL A 31 -5.98 3.69 0.77
C VAL A 31 -5.64 4.28 2.14
N GLU A 32 -6.23 3.73 3.20
CA GLU A 32 -6.03 4.14 4.59
C GLU A 32 -6.23 2.97 5.56
N GLY A 33 -5.63 3.04 6.75
CA GLY A 33 -5.76 2.01 7.77
C GLY A 33 -4.98 0.74 7.44
N ARG A 34 -5.65 -0.31 6.97
CA ARG A 34 -5.01 -1.62 6.69
C ARG A 34 -5.08 -1.97 5.22
N LEU A 35 -3.94 -2.37 4.66
CA LEU A 35 -3.82 -2.81 3.27
C LEU A 35 -3.43 -4.28 3.22
N GLN A 36 -4.18 -5.07 2.46
CA GLN A 36 -3.83 -6.45 2.15
C GLN A 36 -2.96 -6.50 0.90
N LEU A 37 -1.85 -7.24 0.98
CA LEU A 37 -0.98 -7.56 -0.13
C LEU A 37 -0.99 -9.07 -0.34
N LEU A 38 -1.46 -9.49 -1.52
CA LEU A 38 -1.37 -10.88 -1.97
C LEU A 38 0.09 -11.36 -1.98
N GLY A 39 0.28 -12.68 -2.02
CA GLY A 39 1.60 -13.29 -2.21
C GLY A 39 2.28 -12.73 -3.46
N TYR A 40 3.55 -12.31 -3.33
CA TYR A 40 4.32 -11.63 -4.38
C TYR A 40 3.67 -10.34 -4.93
N GLY A 41 2.67 -9.80 -4.23
CA GLY A 41 1.98 -8.58 -4.60
C GLY A 41 2.86 -7.35 -4.42
N VAL A 42 2.61 -6.34 -5.26
CA VAL A 42 3.26 -5.03 -5.19
C VAL A 42 2.18 -3.96 -5.19
N ARG A 43 2.41 -2.90 -4.41
CA ARG A 43 1.66 -1.64 -4.46
C ARG A 43 2.60 -0.46 -4.43
N VAL A 44 2.22 0.59 -5.15
CA VAL A 44 2.94 1.86 -5.19
C VAL A 44 2.01 2.93 -4.66
N LEU A 45 2.34 3.47 -3.49
CA LEU A 45 1.51 4.42 -2.78
C LEU A 45 2.10 5.82 -2.88
N GLU A 46 1.30 6.78 -3.30
CA GLU A 46 1.62 8.21 -3.22
C GLU A 46 1.08 8.77 -1.91
N ARG A 47 1.98 9.35 -1.10
CA ARG A 47 1.60 10.14 0.07
C ARG A 47 1.40 11.59 -0.36
N LYS A 48 0.17 12.08 -0.28
CA LYS A 48 -0.10 13.52 -0.38
C LYS A 48 0.37 14.17 0.92
N GLN A 49 1.39 15.03 0.81
CA GLN A 49 1.69 15.98 1.86
C GLN A 49 0.68 17.13 1.71
N GLU A 50 -0.08 17.43 2.77
CA GLU A 50 -0.77 18.73 2.90
C GLU A 50 0.23 19.83 3.27
#